data_AF-A0A6I3T3M9-F1
#
_entry.id   AF-A0A6I3T3M9-F1
#
_cell.length_a   1.000
_cell.length_b   1.000
_cell.length_c   1.000
_cell.angle_alpha   90.00
_cell.angle_beta   90.00
_cell.angle_gamma   90.00
#
_symmetry.space_group_name_H-M   'P 1'
#
loop_
_entity.id
_entity.type
_entity.pdbx_description
1 polymer ?
#
loop_
_entity_poly.entity_id
_entity_poly.type
_entity_poly.pdbx_seq_one_letter_code
_entity_poly.pdbx_strand_id
1 'polypeptide(L)'
;MARRFNIADFKAISQMPATGEAEWLIAAEDSVAFLKESAQSEEVVIYASGPAAFVHAVLAPLKQVTPANHEDLMHAFVQTDESWTIQKSYGGGESHRVYLEAPLQSRSSLAGGEKLIFRRSFDGVHQGDSAIELSQKLIHALRLHFVPERNAYCRLDGRGDIEDVVRVIRTEPGQGRESLVAVTILAKELCTYMTLADMALVYFFDFTRFKSGSFNGWGEHSRIDRNAPDLFYHGGSINNASYVNGRMIVRSAILLQQLIDEWEEESNPAKNKEYASFKIFDRKNKVEIETSCAPEFLSNYFQKSRLPWEISPAFFRPDVLHRFKADPEKYSLDDRSIGCRNAWHLKGYDINDVGQVHAYIGDLARLPIEEQRYWQSFNEWPKGTISKRAYENDILGEFSCEYDPLDLLKYKIGRLNAVPPEWWQPRSQSHMDAARYPATDSTLEWANEIMAFDQVLVEGFQLKPLRKILEAKGKKAETSWASLRVSAEILVASGQTTDEAKAILWPLSRVHALRNILKAHSSVEEKDKEVRQARAAHGTLRAHFKDLAGKCDKSFDAILLALGAGDLNP
;
A
#
# COMPACT_ATOMS: atom_id res chain seq x y z
N MET A 1 -15.85 -10.47 -17.55
CA MET A 1 -14.65 -10.49 -16.70
C MET A 1 -13.51 -10.96 -17.58
N ALA A 2 -12.53 -10.10 -17.86
CA ALA A 2 -11.34 -10.52 -18.59
C ALA A 2 -10.53 -11.49 -17.72
N ARG A 3 -9.92 -12.49 -18.34
CA ARG A 3 -9.26 -13.61 -17.66
C ARG A 3 -7.81 -13.21 -17.39
N ARG A 4 -7.45 -13.08 -16.11
CA ARG A 4 -6.05 -12.90 -15.66
C ARG A 4 -5.16 -14.00 -16.25
N PHE A 5 -3.90 -13.70 -16.59
CA PHE A 5 -3.02 -14.68 -17.21
C PHE A 5 -2.88 -15.94 -16.35
N ASN A 6 -3.04 -17.10 -16.99
CA ASN A 6 -2.90 -18.40 -16.36
C ASN A 6 -1.69 -19.14 -16.96
N ILE A 7 -0.72 -19.46 -16.10
CA ILE A 7 0.50 -20.18 -16.51
C ILE A 7 0.20 -21.56 -17.13
N ALA A 8 -0.97 -22.15 -16.85
CA ALA A 8 -1.41 -23.40 -17.48
C ALA A 8 -1.57 -23.25 -19.00
N ASP A 9 -1.98 -22.08 -19.48
CA ASP A 9 -2.16 -21.81 -20.91
C ASP A 9 -0.77 -21.76 -21.60
N PHE A 10 0.23 -21.15 -20.96
CA PHE A 10 1.63 -21.19 -21.45
C PHE A 10 2.26 -22.59 -21.34
N LYS A 11 1.94 -23.33 -20.27
CA LYS A 11 2.40 -24.71 -20.10
C LYS A 11 1.92 -25.61 -21.24
N ALA A 12 0.68 -25.44 -21.70
CA ALA A 12 0.11 -26.26 -22.78
C ALA A 12 0.89 -26.15 -24.10
N ILE A 13 1.42 -24.96 -24.41
CA ILE A 13 2.21 -24.75 -25.63
C ILE A 13 3.71 -25.06 -25.44
N SER A 14 4.19 -25.05 -24.20
CA SER A 14 5.62 -25.13 -23.87
C SER A 14 6.09 -26.48 -23.33
N GLN A 15 5.19 -27.32 -22.81
CA GLN A 15 5.52 -28.63 -22.24
C GLN A 15 4.71 -29.72 -22.94
N MET A 16 5.41 -30.79 -23.32
CA MET A 16 4.80 -31.94 -23.97
C MET A 16 3.72 -32.58 -23.06
N PRO A 17 2.49 -32.78 -23.58
CA PRO A 17 1.41 -33.38 -22.80
C PRO A 17 1.62 -34.89 -22.61
N ALA A 18 0.92 -35.47 -21.62
CA ALA A 18 0.97 -36.92 -21.38
C ALA A 18 0.20 -37.75 -22.44
N THR A 19 -0.77 -37.12 -23.11
CA THR A 19 -1.59 -37.71 -24.18
C THR A 19 -1.64 -36.74 -25.36
N GLY A 20 -1.68 -37.25 -26.58
CA GLY A 20 -1.67 -36.41 -27.79
C GLY A 20 -0.28 -35.87 -28.17
N GLU A 21 0.78 -36.62 -27.84
CA GLU A 21 2.17 -36.23 -28.10
C GLU A 21 2.43 -35.98 -29.59
N ALA A 22 1.96 -36.89 -30.45
CA ALA A 22 2.21 -36.83 -31.89
C ALA A 22 1.60 -35.58 -32.51
N GLU A 23 0.35 -35.27 -32.16
CA GLU A 23 -0.36 -34.07 -32.62
C GLU A 23 0.31 -32.80 -32.09
N TRP A 24 0.73 -32.79 -30.83
CA TRP A 24 1.40 -31.63 -30.22
C TRP A 24 2.74 -31.34 -30.90
N LEU A 25 3.55 -32.37 -31.18
CA LEU A 25 4.89 -32.24 -31.78
C LEU A 25 4.89 -31.60 -33.16
N ILE A 26 3.82 -31.78 -33.94
CA ILE A 26 3.74 -31.28 -35.33
C ILE A 26 3.02 -29.94 -35.45
N ALA A 27 2.50 -29.40 -34.34
CA ALA A 27 1.57 -28.28 -34.32
C ALA A 27 2.15 -26.98 -33.73
N ALA A 28 3.48 -26.74 -33.72
CA ALA A 28 4.07 -25.55 -33.09
C ALA A 28 3.45 -24.21 -33.53
N GLU A 29 2.92 -24.10 -34.75
CA GLU A 29 2.23 -22.90 -35.24
C GLU A 29 0.98 -22.53 -34.43
N ASP A 30 0.31 -23.48 -33.77
CA ASP A 30 -0.82 -23.20 -32.89
C ASP A 30 -0.46 -22.21 -31.75
N SER A 31 0.81 -22.18 -31.35
CA SER A 31 1.35 -21.31 -30.31
C SER A 31 1.29 -19.83 -30.69
N VAL A 32 1.18 -19.52 -31.99
CA VAL A 32 0.97 -18.14 -32.45
C VAL A 32 -0.38 -17.59 -31.98
N ALA A 33 -1.39 -18.45 -31.78
CA ALA A 33 -2.68 -18.03 -31.23
C ALA A 33 -2.53 -17.50 -29.80
N PHE A 34 -1.73 -18.17 -28.96
CA PHE A 34 -1.43 -17.71 -27.60
C PHE A 34 -0.84 -16.29 -27.57
N LEU A 35 0.07 -15.95 -28.49
CA LEU A 35 0.61 -14.59 -28.58
C LEU A 35 -0.44 -13.55 -28.92
N LYS A 36 -1.30 -13.84 -29.89
CA LYS A 36 -2.40 -12.94 -30.30
C LYS A 36 -3.39 -12.72 -29.17
N GLU A 37 -3.77 -13.79 -28.49
CA GLU A 37 -4.69 -13.74 -27.34
C GLU A 37 -4.07 -12.94 -26.18
N SER A 38 -2.79 -13.19 -25.88
CA SER A 38 -2.02 -12.43 -24.88
C SER A 38 -1.99 -10.93 -25.20
N ALA A 39 -1.76 -10.54 -26.46
CA ALA A 39 -1.73 -9.14 -26.89
C ALA A 39 -3.09 -8.43 -26.80
N GLN A 40 -4.20 -9.17 -26.72
CA GLN A 40 -5.56 -8.64 -26.58
C GLN A 40 -6.12 -8.81 -25.16
N SER A 41 -5.34 -9.40 -24.26
CA SER A 41 -5.75 -9.66 -22.88
C SER A 41 -5.49 -8.45 -21.98
N GLU A 42 -6.14 -8.43 -20.81
CA GLU A 42 -5.91 -7.42 -19.78
C GLU A 42 -4.50 -7.53 -19.17
N GLU A 43 -3.94 -8.74 -19.09
CA GLU A 43 -2.53 -8.98 -18.77
C GLU A 43 -1.78 -9.46 -20.02
N VAL A 44 -0.83 -8.65 -20.49
CA VAL A 44 -0.01 -8.92 -21.66
C VAL A 44 1.28 -9.61 -21.22
N VAL A 45 1.60 -10.76 -21.82
CA VAL A 45 2.90 -11.42 -21.64
C VAL A 45 3.97 -10.60 -22.33
N ILE A 46 4.99 -10.15 -21.60
CA ILE A 46 6.16 -9.43 -22.14
C ILE A 46 7.43 -10.30 -22.15
N TYR A 47 7.41 -11.42 -21.43
CA TYR A 47 8.41 -12.46 -21.51
C TYR A 47 7.81 -13.81 -21.12
N ALA A 48 8.16 -14.86 -21.82
CA ALA A 48 7.88 -16.22 -21.40
C ALA A 48 8.98 -17.17 -21.89
N SER A 49 9.36 -18.13 -21.07
CA SER A 49 10.40 -19.10 -21.38
C SER A 49 10.04 -20.45 -20.78
N GLY A 50 10.17 -21.48 -21.62
CA GLY A 50 10.06 -22.89 -21.24
C GLY A 50 10.66 -23.79 -22.32
N PRO A 51 10.53 -25.12 -22.19
CA PRO A 51 11.29 -26.08 -23.01
C PRO A 51 11.09 -25.95 -24.52
N ALA A 52 9.87 -25.63 -24.95
CA ALA A 52 9.47 -25.58 -26.35
C ALA A 52 8.95 -24.21 -26.79
N ALA A 53 9.00 -23.21 -25.91
CA ALA A 53 8.43 -21.90 -26.17
C ALA A 53 9.28 -20.78 -25.56
N PHE A 54 9.58 -19.78 -26.38
CA PHE A 54 10.27 -18.58 -26.00
C PHE A 54 9.55 -17.36 -26.58
N VAL A 55 9.29 -16.37 -25.72
CA VAL A 55 8.67 -15.09 -26.06
C VAL A 55 9.46 -14.00 -25.34
N HIS A 56 9.93 -13.01 -26.09
CA HIS A 56 10.64 -11.85 -25.55
C HIS A 56 10.16 -10.59 -26.25
N ALA A 57 9.54 -9.69 -25.48
CA ALA A 57 9.05 -8.42 -26.00
C ALA A 57 10.02 -7.27 -25.66
N VAL A 58 10.25 -6.41 -26.65
CA VAL A 58 10.97 -5.14 -26.49
C VAL A 58 10.14 -4.01 -27.08
N LEU A 59 10.50 -2.78 -26.75
CA LEU A 59 9.93 -1.59 -27.36
C LEU A 59 10.82 -1.08 -28.49
N ALA A 60 10.21 -0.72 -29.61
CA ALA A 60 10.87 -0.07 -30.74
C ALA A 60 10.20 1.29 -31.01
N PRO A 61 10.95 2.31 -31.46
CA PRO A 61 10.35 3.59 -31.84
C PRO A 61 9.26 3.39 -32.89
N LEU A 62 8.08 3.94 -32.64
CA LEU A 62 6.89 3.70 -33.47
C LEU A 62 7.14 3.99 -34.95
N LYS A 63 7.89 5.05 -35.24
CA LYS A 63 8.29 5.47 -36.59
C LYS A 63 9.21 4.48 -37.33
N GLN A 64 9.96 3.65 -36.60
CA GLN A 64 10.87 2.66 -37.20
C GLN A 64 10.15 1.36 -37.57
N VAL A 65 8.97 1.12 -36.99
CA VAL A 65 8.16 -0.07 -37.22
C VAL A 65 6.80 0.25 -37.84
N THR A 66 6.67 1.43 -38.47
CA THR A 66 5.46 1.87 -39.17
C THR A 66 5.83 2.53 -40.51
N PRO A 67 5.91 1.77 -41.62
CA PRO A 67 5.72 0.32 -41.73
C PRO A 67 6.92 -0.47 -41.19
N ALA A 68 6.72 -1.75 -40.90
CA ALA A 68 7.78 -2.62 -40.39
C ALA A 68 8.77 -3.04 -41.49
N ASN A 69 10.07 -2.99 -41.18
CA ASN A 69 11.09 -3.63 -42.02
C ASN A 69 11.24 -5.09 -41.59
N HIS A 70 10.55 -6.00 -42.29
CA HIS A 70 10.51 -7.41 -41.92
C HIS A 70 11.89 -8.07 -42.00
N GLU A 71 12.68 -7.74 -43.01
CA GLU A 71 14.03 -8.30 -43.20
C GLU A 71 14.93 -7.93 -42.01
N ASP A 72 15.01 -6.65 -41.66
CA ASP A 72 15.82 -6.18 -40.53
C ASP A 72 15.37 -6.79 -39.19
N LEU A 73 14.06 -6.89 -38.94
CA LEU A 73 13.50 -7.47 -37.71
C LEU A 73 13.67 -8.99 -37.62
N MET A 74 13.59 -9.72 -38.74
CA MET A 74 13.85 -11.16 -38.77
C MET A 74 15.33 -11.48 -38.56
N HIS A 75 16.24 -10.61 -39.01
CA HIS A 75 17.68 -10.73 -38.77
C HIS A 75 18.16 -10.11 -37.44
N ALA A 76 17.26 -9.44 -36.71
CA ALA A 76 17.53 -8.97 -35.36
C ALA A 76 17.50 -10.14 -34.36
N PHE A 77 18.53 -10.19 -33.52
CA PHE A 77 18.63 -11.11 -32.39
C PHE A 77 18.80 -10.29 -31.11
N VAL A 78 17.82 -10.38 -30.22
CA VAL A 78 17.82 -9.63 -28.96
C VAL A 78 18.17 -10.58 -27.82
N GLN A 79 19.35 -10.40 -27.25
CA GLN A 79 19.77 -11.21 -26.11
C GLN A 79 18.99 -10.82 -24.85
N THR A 80 18.67 -11.80 -24.01
CA THR A 80 17.86 -11.57 -22.80
C THR A 80 18.64 -10.83 -21.71
N ASP A 81 19.96 -10.96 -21.69
CA ASP A 81 20.91 -10.31 -20.78
C ASP A 81 21.47 -8.96 -21.28
N GLU A 82 21.26 -8.63 -22.56
CA GLU A 82 21.67 -7.36 -23.15
C GLU A 82 21.22 -6.18 -22.27
N SER A 83 22.14 -5.32 -21.86
CA SER A 83 21.89 -4.24 -20.91
C SER A 83 22.72 -3.01 -21.26
N TRP A 84 22.59 -1.93 -20.48
CA TRP A 84 23.47 -0.78 -20.63
C TRP A 84 24.92 -1.17 -20.34
N THR A 85 25.83 -0.86 -21.25
CA THR A 85 27.25 -1.18 -21.12
C THR A 85 28.11 0.09 -21.20
N ILE A 86 29.23 0.08 -20.48
CA ILE A 86 30.31 1.06 -20.71
C ILE A 86 31.18 0.48 -21.82
N GLN A 87 30.95 0.96 -23.04
CA GLN A 87 31.64 0.48 -24.23
C GLN A 87 32.99 1.18 -24.39
N LYS A 88 34.01 0.42 -24.78
CA LYS A 88 35.36 0.92 -25.04
C LYS A 88 35.75 0.52 -26.47
N SER A 89 36.10 1.49 -27.29
CA SER A 89 36.56 1.25 -28.67
C SER A 89 37.87 1.98 -28.96
N TYR A 90 38.68 1.40 -29.85
CA TYR A 90 39.88 2.00 -30.39
C TYR A 90 40.11 1.47 -31.83
N GLY A 91 40.71 2.28 -32.70
CA GLY A 91 40.97 1.90 -34.10
C GLY A 91 40.12 2.68 -35.12
N GLY A 92 40.26 2.36 -36.41
CA GLY A 92 39.53 3.04 -37.50
C GLY A 92 39.99 4.48 -37.78
N GLY A 93 41.21 4.85 -37.36
CA GLY A 93 41.73 6.23 -37.47
C GLY A 93 41.29 7.13 -36.31
N GLU A 94 40.51 6.62 -35.36
CA GLU A 94 40.08 7.36 -34.17
C GLU A 94 40.85 6.92 -32.92
N SER A 95 40.98 7.86 -31.96
CA SER A 95 41.57 7.60 -30.65
C SER A 95 40.68 6.70 -29.78
N HIS A 96 41.18 6.30 -28.61
CA HIS A 96 40.36 5.60 -27.61
C HIS A 96 39.08 6.38 -27.30
N ARG A 97 37.94 5.70 -27.33
CA ARG A 97 36.62 6.24 -26.98
C ARG A 97 35.98 5.36 -25.92
N VAL A 98 35.35 6.01 -24.95
CA VAL A 98 34.55 5.36 -23.91
C VAL A 98 33.19 6.04 -23.87
N TYR A 99 32.11 5.28 -24.01
CA TYR A 99 30.76 5.80 -24.06
C TYR A 99 29.76 4.80 -23.47
N LEU A 100 28.56 5.27 -23.15
CA LEU A 100 27.46 4.40 -22.77
C LEU A 100 26.78 3.88 -24.03
N GLU A 101 26.65 2.57 -24.12
CA GLU A 101 25.91 1.90 -25.18
C GLU A 101 24.61 1.38 -24.57
N ALA A 102 23.49 1.80 -25.17
CA ALA A 102 22.18 1.30 -24.81
C ALA A 102 22.00 -0.12 -25.37
N PRO A 103 21.10 -0.93 -24.80
CA PRO A 103 20.66 -2.16 -25.47
C PRO A 103 19.98 -1.81 -26.81
N LEU A 104 19.89 -2.79 -27.71
CA LEU A 104 19.19 -2.74 -29.00
C LEU A 104 19.81 -1.81 -30.06
N GLN A 105 21.05 -1.35 -29.88
CA GLN A 105 21.72 -0.41 -30.79
C GLN A 105 22.18 -1.03 -32.12
N SER A 106 22.22 -2.36 -32.21
CA SER A 106 22.84 -3.05 -33.35
C SER A 106 22.01 -3.07 -34.65
N ARG A 107 20.72 -2.69 -34.61
CA ARG A 107 19.79 -2.80 -35.76
C ARG A 107 18.94 -1.56 -35.96
N SER A 108 18.69 -1.21 -37.22
CA SER A 108 18.04 0.05 -37.58
C SER A 108 16.59 0.17 -37.10
N SER A 109 15.84 -0.95 -37.05
CA SER A 109 14.44 -0.98 -36.63
C SER A 109 14.24 -0.95 -35.12
N LEU A 110 15.29 -1.21 -34.35
CA LEU A 110 15.27 -1.20 -32.88
C LEU A 110 16.13 -0.08 -32.28
N ALA A 111 16.82 0.70 -33.11
CA ALA A 111 17.76 1.72 -32.66
C ALA A 111 17.04 2.81 -31.88
N GLY A 112 17.40 2.99 -30.60
CA GLY A 112 16.68 3.90 -29.69
C GLY A 112 15.41 3.30 -29.07
N GLY A 113 15.19 2.00 -29.26
CA GLY A 113 14.20 1.22 -28.53
C GLY A 113 14.61 0.94 -27.08
N GLU A 114 13.74 0.23 -26.36
CA GLU A 114 13.91 -0.07 -24.94
C GLU A 114 13.65 -1.54 -24.63
N LYS A 115 14.51 -2.15 -23.83
CA LYS A 115 14.21 -3.46 -23.23
C LYS A 115 13.26 -3.30 -22.05
N LEU A 116 12.30 -4.23 -21.94
CA LEU A 116 11.39 -4.30 -20.80
C LEU A 116 11.95 -5.15 -19.67
N ILE A 117 12.69 -6.22 -20.02
CA ILE A 117 13.22 -7.23 -19.09
C ILE A 117 14.72 -7.46 -19.34
N PHE A 118 15.46 -7.71 -18.27
CA PHE A 118 16.86 -8.11 -18.29
C PHE A 118 17.03 -9.40 -17.49
N ARG A 119 17.54 -10.45 -18.14
CA ARG A 119 17.87 -11.75 -17.54
C ARG A 119 19.36 -11.79 -17.23
N ARG A 120 19.76 -11.15 -16.13
CA ARG A 120 21.18 -11.04 -15.78
C ARG A 120 21.62 -12.20 -14.90
N SER A 121 22.80 -12.74 -15.20
CA SER A 121 23.55 -13.63 -14.32
C SER A 121 24.68 -12.87 -13.67
N PHE A 122 25.07 -13.29 -12.47
CA PHE A 122 26.33 -12.86 -11.90
C PHE A 122 27.44 -13.76 -12.45
N ASP A 123 28.17 -13.25 -13.44
CA ASP A 123 29.26 -13.99 -14.09
C ASP A 123 30.25 -14.56 -13.07
N GLY A 124 30.49 -15.86 -13.16
CA GLY A 124 31.36 -16.60 -12.25
C GLY A 124 30.72 -17.01 -10.91
N VAL A 125 29.47 -16.64 -10.65
CA VAL A 125 28.72 -17.06 -9.45
C VAL A 125 27.55 -17.94 -9.87
N HIS A 126 27.76 -19.26 -9.79
CA HIS A 126 26.74 -20.27 -10.12
C HIS A 126 25.82 -20.56 -8.93
N GLN A 127 25.11 -19.56 -8.43
CA GLN A 127 24.08 -19.76 -7.40
C GLN A 127 22.78 -19.05 -7.77
N GLY A 128 21.69 -19.83 -7.84
CA GLY A 128 20.34 -19.34 -8.08
C GLY A 128 19.99 -19.16 -9.56
N ASP A 129 18.70 -18.94 -9.81
CA ASP A 129 18.19 -18.57 -11.12
C ASP A 129 18.67 -17.17 -11.53
N SER A 130 18.82 -16.93 -12.84
CA SER A 130 19.05 -15.57 -13.35
C SER A 130 17.96 -14.61 -12.85
N ALA A 131 18.39 -13.46 -12.35
CA ALA A 131 17.50 -12.41 -11.90
C ALA A 131 16.65 -11.92 -13.08
N ILE A 132 15.38 -11.61 -12.79
CA ILE A 132 14.51 -10.92 -13.74
C ILE A 132 14.44 -9.49 -13.26
N GLU A 133 15.19 -8.63 -13.92
CA GLU A 133 15.15 -7.19 -13.70
C GLU A 133 14.20 -6.58 -14.74
N LEU A 134 13.49 -5.51 -14.38
CA LEU A 134 12.67 -4.73 -15.30
C LEU A 134 13.32 -3.38 -15.59
N SER A 135 12.90 -2.75 -16.70
CA SER A 135 13.27 -1.38 -17.03
C SER A 135 12.95 -0.42 -15.88
N GLN A 136 13.99 0.23 -15.35
CA GLN A 136 13.84 1.24 -14.30
C GLN A 136 13.03 2.44 -14.78
N LYS A 137 13.16 2.83 -16.06
CA LYS A 137 12.36 3.90 -16.66
C LYS A 137 10.86 3.55 -16.62
N LEU A 138 10.50 2.32 -17.00
CA LEU A 138 9.13 1.82 -16.92
C LEU A 138 8.62 1.77 -15.48
N ILE A 139 9.39 1.18 -14.56
CA ILE A 139 9.06 1.06 -13.14
C ILE A 139 8.78 2.45 -12.55
N HIS A 140 9.66 3.41 -12.77
CA HIS A 140 9.52 4.76 -12.22
C HIS A 140 8.35 5.52 -12.85
N ALA A 141 8.16 5.43 -14.17
CA ALA A 141 7.06 6.09 -14.86
C ALA A 141 5.70 5.59 -14.35
N LEU A 142 5.60 4.29 -14.03
CA LEU A 142 4.39 3.66 -13.51
C LEU A 142 4.30 3.64 -11.97
N ARG A 143 5.29 4.20 -11.25
CA ARG A 143 5.39 4.25 -9.79
C ARG A 143 5.29 2.88 -9.11
N LEU A 144 5.98 1.90 -9.66
CA LEU A 144 5.90 0.52 -9.20
C LEU A 144 6.99 0.17 -8.18
N HIS A 145 6.65 -0.72 -7.26
CA HIS A 145 7.57 -1.26 -6.24
C HIS A 145 7.48 -2.78 -6.23
N PHE A 146 8.62 -3.47 -6.18
CA PHE A 146 8.63 -4.93 -6.10
C PHE A 146 8.19 -5.40 -4.70
N VAL A 147 7.17 -6.27 -4.65
CA VAL A 147 6.64 -6.89 -3.43
C VAL A 147 6.96 -8.39 -3.49
N PRO A 148 7.97 -8.88 -2.74
CA PRO A 148 8.45 -10.26 -2.83
C PRO A 148 7.36 -11.31 -2.56
N GLU A 149 6.49 -11.07 -1.58
CA GLU A 149 5.41 -11.98 -1.17
C GLU A 149 4.39 -12.22 -2.28
N ARG A 150 4.31 -11.27 -3.22
CA ARG A 150 3.41 -11.32 -4.39
C ARG A 150 4.14 -11.68 -5.67
N ASN A 151 5.47 -11.70 -5.64
CA ASN A 151 6.35 -11.83 -6.80
C ASN A 151 5.94 -10.89 -7.95
N ALA A 152 5.61 -9.64 -7.60
CA ALA A 152 5.05 -8.67 -8.52
C ALA A 152 5.55 -7.25 -8.21
N TYR A 153 5.57 -6.41 -9.23
CA TYR A 153 5.72 -4.97 -9.12
C TYR A 153 4.33 -4.36 -8.97
N CYS A 154 4.11 -3.74 -7.83
CA CYS A 154 2.81 -3.28 -7.38
C CYS A 154 2.80 -1.76 -7.18
N ARG A 155 1.61 -1.20 -7.13
CA ARG A 155 1.33 0.15 -6.64
C ARG A 155 0.07 0.13 -5.78
N LEU A 156 -0.28 1.27 -5.19
CA LEU A 156 -1.58 1.45 -4.54
C LEU A 156 -2.59 1.99 -5.55
N ASP A 157 -3.79 1.41 -5.55
CA ASP A 157 -4.91 1.94 -6.31
C ASP A 157 -5.59 3.13 -5.59
N GLY A 158 -6.66 3.68 -6.19
CA GLY A 158 -7.43 4.78 -5.60
C GLY A 158 -8.17 4.44 -4.30
N ARG A 159 -8.18 3.16 -3.88
CA ARG A 159 -8.73 2.68 -2.61
C ARG A 159 -7.65 2.36 -1.57
N GLY A 160 -6.38 2.58 -1.92
CA GLY A 160 -5.24 2.22 -1.07
C GLY A 160 -4.98 0.71 -1.00
N ASP A 161 -5.54 -0.07 -1.95
CA ASP A 161 -5.29 -1.50 -2.08
C ASP A 161 -4.09 -1.76 -3.00
N ILE A 162 -3.39 -2.86 -2.74
CA ILE A 162 -2.19 -3.24 -3.51
C ILE A 162 -2.64 -3.85 -4.84
N GLU A 163 -2.29 -3.19 -5.94
CA GLU A 163 -2.54 -3.62 -7.31
C GLU A 163 -1.27 -4.24 -7.92
N ASP A 164 -1.38 -5.45 -8.49
CA ASP A 164 -0.28 -6.11 -9.21
C ASP A 164 -0.24 -5.62 -10.65
N VAL A 165 0.76 -4.82 -11.00
CA VAL A 165 0.87 -4.25 -12.36
C VAL A 165 1.77 -5.10 -13.25
N VAL A 166 2.92 -5.55 -12.74
CA VAL A 166 3.80 -6.49 -13.44
C VAL A 166 4.01 -7.73 -12.59
N ARG A 167 3.64 -8.90 -13.07
CA ARG A 167 3.78 -10.16 -12.32
C ARG A 167 4.92 -10.98 -12.85
N VAL A 168 5.70 -11.56 -11.95
CA VAL A 168 6.69 -12.59 -12.27
C VAL A 168 6.10 -13.92 -11.84
N ILE A 169 5.97 -14.86 -12.77
CA ILE A 169 5.36 -16.16 -12.53
C ILE A 169 6.40 -17.22 -12.83
N ARG A 170 6.70 -18.06 -11.83
CA ARG A 170 7.65 -19.15 -11.94
C ARG A 170 6.97 -20.45 -11.50
N THR A 171 7.25 -21.53 -12.19
CA THR A 171 6.89 -22.88 -11.72
C THR A 171 8.13 -23.57 -11.19
N GLU A 172 8.03 -24.13 -9.98
CA GLU A 172 9.05 -25.03 -9.46
C GLU A 172 9.29 -26.18 -10.45
N PRO A 173 10.55 -26.49 -10.80
CA PRO A 173 10.85 -27.65 -11.63
C PRO A 173 10.46 -28.92 -10.86
N GLY A 174 9.41 -29.61 -11.33
CA GLY A 174 9.11 -30.96 -10.86
C GLY A 174 10.22 -31.94 -11.27
N GLN A 175 10.27 -33.14 -10.68
CA GLN A 175 11.26 -34.16 -11.07
C GLN A 175 11.22 -34.41 -12.59
N GLY A 176 12.28 -34.02 -13.29
CA GLY A 176 12.43 -34.18 -14.74
C GLY A 176 11.67 -33.18 -15.63
N ARG A 177 11.08 -32.10 -15.07
CA ARG A 177 10.45 -31.02 -15.85
C ARG A 177 11.25 -29.73 -15.72
N GLU A 178 11.50 -29.05 -16.84
CA GLU A 178 12.16 -27.75 -16.83
C GLU A 178 11.22 -26.65 -16.30
N SER A 179 11.80 -25.63 -15.68
CA SER A 179 11.06 -24.50 -15.12
C SER A 179 10.36 -23.68 -16.22
N LEU A 180 9.16 -23.19 -15.92
CA LEU A 180 8.47 -22.19 -16.73
C LEU A 180 8.58 -20.84 -16.05
N VAL A 181 8.86 -19.82 -16.84
CA VAL A 181 8.91 -18.43 -16.40
C VAL A 181 8.03 -17.61 -17.32
N ALA A 182 7.16 -16.79 -16.75
CA ALA A 182 6.40 -15.77 -17.48
C ALA A 182 6.45 -14.44 -16.72
N VAL A 183 6.49 -13.35 -17.47
CA VAL A 183 6.34 -11.99 -16.94
C VAL A 183 5.23 -11.31 -17.70
N THR A 184 4.23 -10.82 -16.97
CA THR A 184 3.06 -10.14 -17.53
C THR A 184 2.95 -8.72 -17.01
N ILE A 185 2.37 -7.83 -17.81
CA ILE A 185 2.06 -6.44 -17.43
C ILE A 185 0.61 -6.12 -17.79
N LEU A 186 -0.06 -5.30 -17.00
CA LEU A 186 -1.40 -4.79 -17.34
C LEU A 186 -1.37 -4.02 -18.67
N ALA A 187 -2.32 -4.33 -19.54
CA ALA A 187 -2.39 -3.83 -20.92
C ALA A 187 -2.56 -2.31 -20.97
N LYS A 188 -3.40 -1.74 -20.08
CA LYS A 188 -3.64 -0.29 -20.00
C LYS A 188 -2.33 0.43 -19.71
N GLU A 189 -1.56 -0.04 -18.75
CA GLU A 189 -0.29 0.54 -18.28
C GLU A 189 0.79 0.45 -19.34
N LEU A 190 0.90 -0.69 -20.02
CA LEU A 190 1.82 -0.85 -21.14
C LEU A 190 1.44 0.07 -22.32
N CYS A 191 0.15 0.16 -22.67
CA CYS A 191 -0.33 1.05 -23.73
C CYS A 191 -0.08 2.53 -23.39
N THR A 192 -0.38 2.95 -22.15
CA THR A 192 -0.09 4.31 -21.67
C THR A 192 1.40 4.63 -21.81
N TYR A 193 2.28 3.73 -21.35
CA TYR A 193 3.72 3.93 -21.46
C TYR A 193 4.17 4.01 -22.93
N MET A 194 3.73 3.08 -23.79
CA MET A 194 4.07 3.07 -25.21
C MET A 194 3.63 4.35 -25.92
N THR A 195 2.43 4.85 -25.61
CA THR A 195 1.89 6.09 -26.17
C THR A 195 2.74 7.29 -25.80
N LEU A 196 3.08 7.42 -24.51
CA LEU A 196 3.88 8.56 -24.02
C LEU A 196 5.35 8.49 -24.45
N ALA A 197 5.85 7.28 -24.75
CA ALA A 197 7.22 7.07 -25.22
C ALA A 197 7.36 7.07 -26.75
N ASP A 198 6.26 7.20 -27.51
CA ASP A 198 6.22 7.03 -28.98
C ASP A 198 6.83 5.68 -29.43
N MET A 199 6.45 4.60 -28.74
CA MET A 199 6.97 3.24 -28.96
C MET A 199 5.87 2.26 -29.40
N ALA A 200 6.29 1.14 -29.99
CA ALA A 200 5.47 -0.04 -30.21
C ALA A 200 6.16 -1.27 -29.61
N LEU A 201 5.36 -2.25 -29.18
CA LEU A 201 5.85 -3.52 -28.66
C LEU A 201 6.20 -4.44 -29.83
N VAL A 202 7.41 -4.99 -29.82
CA VAL A 202 7.88 -5.98 -30.79
C VAL A 202 8.18 -7.27 -30.06
N TYR A 203 7.40 -8.30 -30.37
CA TYR A 203 7.64 -9.66 -29.91
C TYR A 203 8.68 -10.34 -30.78
N PHE A 204 9.62 -11.00 -30.12
CA PHE A 204 10.49 -12.01 -30.67
C PHE A 204 9.99 -13.34 -30.10
N PHE A 205 9.60 -14.27 -30.97
CA PHE A 205 9.11 -15.56 -30.52
C PHE A 205 9.75 -16.72 -31.29
N ASP A 206 9.95 -17.80 -30.55
CA ASP A 206 10.39 -19.09 -31.06
C ASP A 206 9.59 -20.19 -30.36
N PHE A 207 8.87 -20.97 -31.15
CA PHE A 207 8.18 -22.17 -30.69
C PHE A 207 8.80 -23.35 -31.39
N THR A 208 9.52 -24.20 -30.67
CA THR A 208 10.20 -25.34 -31.24
C THR A 208 9.86 -26.59 -30.44
N ARG A 209 9.11 -27.49 -31.07
CA ARG A 209 8.66 -28.75 -30.47
C ARG A 209 9.40 -29.89 -31.14
N PHE A 210 10.13 -30.68 -30.36
CA PHE A 210 10.78 -31.89 -30.84
C PHE A 210 10.94 -32.88 -29.71
N LYS A 211 11.09 -34.16 -30.06
CA LYS A 211 11.42 -35.22 -29.11
C LYS A 211 12.93 -35.42 -29.04
N SER A 212 13.51 -35.14 -27.88
CA SER A 212 14.93 -35.39 -27.64
C SER A 212 15.28 -36.87 -27.88
N GLY A 213 16.42 -37.13 -28.53
CA GLY A 213 16.86 -38.46 -28.92
C GLY A 213 16.19 -39.06 -30.17
N SER A 214 15.14 -38.43 -30.72
CA SER A 214 14.46 -38.89 -31.95
C SER A 214 14.50 -37.86 -33.10
N PHE A 215 15.12 -36.70 -32.87
CA PHE A 215 15.26 -35.65 -33.86
C PHE A 215 16.66 -35.68 -34.49
N ASN A 216 16.73 -35.89 -35.81
CA ASN A 216 17.98 -36.00 -36.57
C ASN A 216 18.20 -34.83 -37.54
N GLY A 217 17.48 -33.72 -37.35
CA GLY A 217 17.48 -32.56 -38.24
C GLY A 217 16.19 -32.44 -39.05
N TRP A 218 16.02 -31.29 -39.71
CA TRP A 218 14.77 -30.92 -40.38
C TRP A 218 14.59 -31.51 -41.77
N GLY A 219 15.66 -31.92 -42.46
CA GLY A 219 15.60 -32.44 -43.83
C GLY A 219 14.84 -31.52 -44.81
N GLU A 220 14.36 -32.09 -45.91
CA GLU A 220 13.39 -31.44 -46.79
C GLU A 220 11.98 -31.56 -46.19
N HIS A 221 11.30 -30.43 -46.06
CA HIS A 221 9.97 -30.35 -45.47
C HIS A 221 9.21 -29.14 -46.01
N SER A 222 7.88 -29.18 -45.89
CA SER A 222 7.03 -28.04 -46.20
C SER A 222 7.32 -26.88 -45.24
N ARG A 223 7.65 -25.73 -45.81
CA ARG A 223 7.88 -24.50 -45.05
C ARG A 223 6.61 -23.67 -45.01
N ILE A 224 6.37 -23.07 -43.86
CA ILE A 224 5.35 -22.06 -43.66
C ILE A 224 6.07 -20.73 -43.72
N ASP A 225 5.56 -19.81 -44.54
CA ASP A 225 6.01 -18.43 -44.60
C ASP A 225 4.77 -17.54 -44.49
N ARG A 226 4.70 -16.76 -43.42
CA ARG A 226 3.65 -15.77 -43.20
C ARG A 226 4.28 -14.39 -43.24
N ASN A 227 3.71 -13.54 -44.09
CA ASN A 227 4.20 -12.19 -44.31
C ASN A 227 3.06 -11.15 -44.17
N ALA A 228 2.48 -11.05 -42.98
CA ALA A 228 1.49 -10.00 -42.68
C ALA A 228 2.19 -8.77 -42.07
N PRO A 229 1.63 -7.54 -42.20
CA PRO A 229 2.32 -6.31 -41.81
C PRO A 229 2.86 -6.26 -40.37
N ASP A 230 2.12 -6.84 -39.44
CA ASP A 230 2.46 -6.82 -38.01
C ASP A 230 2.63 -8.23 -37.42
N LEU A 231 2.55 -9.27 -38.25
CA LEU A 231 2.79 -10.65 -37.85
C LEU A 231 3.42 -11.41 -39.01
N PHE A 232 4.72 -11.64 -38.89
CA PHE A 232 5.50 -12.31 -39.89
C PHE A 232 6.40 -13.34 -39.24
N TYR A 233 6.42 -14.54 -39.80
CA TYR A 233 7.13 -15.69 -39.25
C TYR A 233 7.37 -16.72 -40.33
N HIS A 234 8.38 -17.56 -40.09
CA HIS A 234 8.57 -18.78 -40.84
C HIS A 234 8.46 -19.98 -39.90
N GLY A 235 8.13 -21.13 -40.46
CA GLY A 235 8.05 -22.37 -39.71
C GLY A 235 8.13 -23.59 -40.60
N GLY A 236 8.03 -24.74 -39.98
CA GLY A 236 8.05 -26.03 -40.66
C GLY A 236 7.63 -27.14 -39.73
N SER A 237 7.22 -28.26 -40.32
CA SER A 237 6.79 -29.44 -39.59
C SER A 237 7.24 -30.71 -40.32
N ILE A 238 7.68 -31.69 -39.54
CA ILE A 238 8.00 -33.06 -39.94
C ILE A 238 7.28 -34.02 -38.99
N ASN A 239 7.32 -35.32 -39.25
CA ASN A 239 6.52 -36.33 -38.54
C ASN A 239 6.60 -36.30 -37.00
N ASN A 240 7.67 -35.78 -36.41
CA ASN A 240 7.89 -35.76 -34.95
C ASN A 240 8.46 -34.44 -34.41
N ALA A 241 8.43 -33.36 -35.20
CA ALA A 241 8.93 -32.06 -34.77
C ALA A 241 8.31 -30.94 -35.60
N SER A 242 8.19 -29.76 -35.00
CA SER A 242 7.77 -28.55 -35.68
C SER A 242 8.40 -27.32 -35.03
N TYR A 243 8.54 -26.26 -35.81
CA TYR A 243 9.04 -24.99 -35.31
C TYR A 243 8.34 -23.82 -35.98
N VAL A 244 8.26 -22.70 -35.26
CA VAL A 244 7.88 -21.39 -35.77
C VAL A 244 8.71 -20.32 -35.09
N ASN A 245 9.37 -19.49 -35.90
CA ASN A 245 10.13 -18.32 -35.43
C ASN A 245 9.63 -17.08 -36.17
N GLY A 246 9.40 -15.99 -35.43
CA GLY A 246 9.02 -14.74 -36.08
C GLY A 246 8.82 -13.59 -35.13
N ARG A 247 8.13 -12.58 -35.64
CA ARG A 247 7.89 -11.31 -34.95
C ARG A 247 6.43 -10.92 -35.00
N MET A 248 5.99 -10.24 -33.95
CA MET A 248 4.67 -9.63 -33.88
C MET A 248 4.80 -8.20 -33.35
N ILE A 249 4.16 -7.24 -34.01
CA ILE A 249 4.18 -5.84 -33.60
C ILE A 249 2.81 -5.49 -33.03
N VAL A 250 2.79 -4.89 -31.85
CA VAL A 250 1.58 -4.41 -31.18
C VAL A 250 1.75 -2.92 -30.91
N ARG A 251 0.81 -2.13 -31.43
CA ARG A 251 0.74 -0.68 -31.20
C ARG A 251 -0.26 -0.40 -30.08
N SER A 252 -0.05 0.71 -29.38
CA SER A 252 -0.99 1.15 -28.34
C SER A 252 -2.38 1.34 -28.94
N ALA A 253 -3.40 0.82 -28.24
CA ALA A 253 -4.79 1.11 -28.53
C ALA A 253 -5.25 2.44 -27.92
N ILE A 254 -4.45 3.01 -27.01
CA ILE A 254 -4.71 4.28 -26.33
C ILE A 254 -4.02 5.39 -27.10
N LEU A 255 -4.77 6.45 -27.44
CA LEU A 255 -4.23 7.64 -28.09
C LEU A 255 -3.80 8.67 -27.04
N LEU A 256 -2.81 9.51 -27.37
CA LEU A 256 -2.37 10.59 -26.48
C LEU A 256 -3.53 11.52 -26.09
N GLN A 257 -4.43 11.82 -27.03
CA GLN A 257 -5.59 12.66 -26.75
C GLN A 257 -6.52 12.02 -25.71
N GLN A 258 -6.70 10.69 -25.74
CA GLN A 258 -7.53 10.01 -24.73
C GLN A 258 -6.93 10.12 -23.33
N LEU A 259 -5.59 10.04 -23.21
CA LEU A 259 -4.92 10.25 -21.92
C LEU A 259 -5.06 11.69 -21.42
N ILE A 260 -5.02 12.67 -22.33
CA ILE A 260 -5.26 14.08 -22.00
C ILE A 260 -6.71 14.27 -21.54
N ASP A 261 -7.67 13.73 -22.28
CA ASP A 261 -9.10 13.82 -21.97
C ASP A 261 -9.41 13.14 -20.61
N GLU A 262 -8.85 11.94 -20.35
CA GLU A 262 -8.94 11.25 -19.06
C GLU A 262 -8.41 12.14 -17.91
N TRP A 263 -7.25 12.77 -18.10
CA TRP A 263 -6.66 13.63 -17.07
C TRP A 263 -7.45 14.94 -16.86
N GLU A 264 -7.98 15.53 -17.93
CA GLU A 264 -8.87 16.69 -17.85
C GLU A 264 -10.16 16.36 -17.10
N GLU A 265 -10.74 15.18 -17.34
CA GLU A 265 -11.91 14.68 -16.60
C GLU A 265 -11.59 14.44 -15.12
N GLU A 266 -10.50 13.77 -14.79
CA GLU A 266 -10.08 13.55 -13.40
C GLU A 266 -9.86 14.87 -12.64
N SER A 267 -9.31 15.86 -13.34
CA SER A 267 -8.97 17.19 -12.82
C SER A 267 -10.18 18.12 -12.73
N ASN A 268 -11.29 17.80 -13.40
CA ASN A 268 -12.51 18.63 -13.40
C ASN A 268 -13.56 18.06 -12.43
N PRO A 269 -13.77 18.70 -11.25
CA PRO A 269 -14.68 18.20 -10.23
C PRO A 269 -16.15 18.11 -10.68
N ALA A 270 -16.52 18.85 -11.73
CA ALA A 270 -17.90 19.05 -12.18
C ALA A 270 -18.36 18.08 -13.28
N LYS A 271 -17.45 17.29 -13.88
CA LYS A 271 -17.80 16.29 -14.89
C LYS A 271 -17.56 14.89 -14.34
N ASN A 272 -18.59 14.05 -14.38
CA ASN A 272 -18.56 12.60 -14.18
C ASN A 272 -18.23 12.06 -12.77
N LYS A 273 -18.03 12.90 -11.74
CA LYS A 273 -17.98 12.40 -10.35
C LYS A 273 -19.39 12.27 -9.77
N GLU A 274 -19.72 11.07 -9.32
CA GLU A 274 -20.90 10.86 -8.48
C GLU A 274 -20.59 11.39 -7.06
N TYR A 275 -21.56 12.08 -6.47
CA TYR A 275 -21.47 12.63 -5.12
C TYR A 275 -22.65 12.19 -4.27
N ALA A 276 -22.39 11.84 -3.02
CA ALA A 276 -23.45 11.50 -2.06
C ALA A 276 -24.14 12.75 -1.52
N SER A 277 -25.33 12.56 -0.95
CA SER A 277 -26.08 13.60 -0.24
C SER A 277 -25.99 13.39 1.27
N PHE A 278 -25.88 14.49 2.00
CA PHE A 278 -25.74 14.49 3.45
C PHE A 278 -26.74 15.46 4.10
N LYS A 279 -27.28 15.02 5.23
CA LYS A 279 -27.95 15.85 6.23
C LYS A 279 -26.90 16.68 6.95
N ILE A 280 -27.00 17.99 6.80
CA ILE A 280 -26.06 18.96 7.35
C ILE A 280 -26.77 20.04 8.14
N PHE A 281 -26.01 20.69 9.01
CA PHE A 281 -26.37 22.01 9.51
C PHE A 281 -25.72 23.06 8.61
N ASP A 282 -26.51 23.72 7.77
CA ASP A 282 -26.04 24.83 6.94
C ASP A 282 -25.71 26.03 7.84
N ARG A 283 -24.41 26.24 8.08
CA ARG A 283 -23.93 27.30 8.96
C ARG A 283 -24.18 28.70 8.42
N LYS A 284 -24.30 28.84 7.10
CA LYS A 284 -24.50 30.13 6.44
C LYS A 284 -25.93 30.61 6.63
N ASN A 285 -26.88 29.74 6.35
CA ASN A 285 -28.31 30.05 6.41
C ASN A 285 -28.96 29.67 7.75
N LYS A 286 -28.21 28.98 8.63
CA LYS A 286 -28.64 28.53 9.97
C LYS A 286 -29.85 27.59 9.92
N VAL A 287 -29.84 26.64 9.00
CA VAL A 287 -30.93 25.68 8.78
C VAL A 287 -30.39 24.27 8.63
N GLU A 288 -31.19 23.29 9.05
CA GLU A 288 -30.93 21.87 8.78
C GLU A 288 -31.49 21.50 7.41
N ILE A 289 -30.63 20.96 6.54
CA ILE A 289 -31.00 20.58 5.18
C ILE A 289 -30.29 19.30 4.76
N GLU A 290 -30.86 18.59 3.80
CA GLU A 290 -30.20 17.51 3.08
C GLU A 290 -29.79 18.00 1.71
N THR A 291 -28.50 17.91 1.38
CA THR A 291 -27.94 18.41 0.11
C THR A 291 -26.82 17.50 -0.39
N SER A 292 -26.57 17.50 -1.70
CA SER A 292 -25.39 16.85 -2.27
C SER A 292 -24.11 17.54 -1.80
N CYS A 293 -23.03 16.77 -1.61
CA CYS A 293 -21.70 17.32 -1.40
C CYS A 293 -21.00 17.74 -2.70
N ALA A 294 -21.64 17.62 -3.87
CA ALA A 294 -21.03 18.04 -5.12
C ALA A 294 -20.73 19.57 -5.12
N PRO A 295 -19.63 20.00 -5.77
CA PRO A 295 -19.19 21.40 -5.76
C PRO A 295 -20.26 22.41 -6.19
N GLU A 296 -21.15 22.05 -7.11
CA GLU A 296 -22.23 22.90 -7.61
C GLU A 296 -23.37 23.14 -6.61
N PHE A 297 -23.48 22.32 -5.56
CA PHE A 297 -24.44 22.52 -4.46
C PHE A 297 -23.83 23.22 -3.25
N LEU A 298 -22.53 23.55 -3.31
CA LEU A 298 -21.80 24.18 -2.23
C LEU A 298 -21.27 25.56 -2.66
N SER A 299 -20.93 26.37 -1.69
CA SER A 299 -20.20 27.62 -1.89
C SER A 299 -19.09 27.74 -0.86
N ASN A 300 -18.06 28.52 -1.17
CA ASN A 300 -17.07 28.86 -0.16
C ASN A 300 -17.47 30.10 0.64
N TYR A 301 -16.75 30.35 1.74
CA TYR A 301 -16.99 31.48 2.64
C TYR A 301 -16.88 32.85 1.96
N PHE A 302 -16.10 32.95 0.87
CA PHE A 302 -15.82 34.21 0.17
C PHE A 302 -16.80 34.51 -0.98
N GLN A 303 -17.59 33.53 -1.41
CA GLN A 303 -18.53 33.68 -2.51
C GLN A 303 -19.92 34.13 -2.03
N LYS A 304 -20.46 35.17 -2.70
CA LYS A 304 -21.86 35.57 -2.53
C LYS A 304 -22.77 34.59 -3.27
N SER A 305 -23.30 33.62 -2.52
CA SER A 305 -24.27 32.63 -3.00
C SER A 305 -25.34 32.40 -1.93
N ARG A 306 -26.45 31.73 -2.24
CA ARG A 306 -27.39 31.19 -1.24
C ARG A 306 -27.08 29.75 -0.84
N LEU A 307 -26.18 29.08 -1.54
CA LEU A 307 -25.78 27.70 -1.26
C LEU A 307 -25.09 27.60 0.11
N PRO A 308 -25.14 26.42 0.76
CA PRO A 308 -24.41 26.14 1.99
C PRO A 308 -22.91 26.40 1.85
N TRP A 309 -22.25 26.67 2.97
CA TRP A 309 -20.79 26.74 2.95
C TRP A 309 -20.17 25.34 2.96
N GLU A 310 -19.02 25.16 2.29
CA GLU A 310 -18.22 23.92 2.33
C GLU A 310 -17.86 23.48 3.76
N ILE A 311 -17.71 24.44 4.68
CA ILE A 311 -17.46 24.25 6.11
C ILE A 311 -18.74 24.00 6.93
N SER A 312 -19.84 23.61 6.28
CA SER A 312 -21.07 23.21 6.97
C SER A 312 -20.93 21.75 7.43
N PRO A 313 -21.12 21.45 8.72
CA PRO A 313 -20.91 20.12 9.27
C PRO A 313 -22.07 19.18 8.93
N ALA A 314 -21.71 17.97 8.50
CA ALA A 314 -22.55 16.79 8.54
C ALA A 314 -22.28 16.04 9.86
N PHE A 315 -23.31 15.39 10.42
CA PHE A 315 -23.21 14.63 11.66
C PHE A 315 -23.45 13.14 11.41
N PHE A 316 -22.77 12.30 12.19
CA PHE A 316 -22.73 10.86 11.99
C PHE A 316 -22.77 10.13 13.33
N ARG A 317 -23.35 8.93 13.30
CA ARG A 317 -23.19 7.97 14.40
C ARG A 317 -21.71 7.59 14.55
N PRO A 318 -21.20 7.42 15.78
CA PRO A 318 -19.77 7.15 16.02
C PRO A 318 -19.27 5.84 15.39
N ASP A 319 -20.17 4.90 15.07
CA ASP A 319 -19.88 3.66 14.36
C ASP A 319 -19.17 3.86 13.01
N VAL A 320 -19.28 5.05 12.40
CA VAL A 320 -18.57 5.40 11.16
C VAL A 320 -17.05 5.27 11.31
N LEU A 321 -16.51 5.39 12.52
CA LEU A 321 -15.08 5.26 12.77
C LEU A 321 -14.61 3.81 12.94
N HIS A 322 -15.53 2.85 13.13
CA HIS A 322 -15.20 1.46 13.45
C HIS A 322 -14.33 0.82 12.37
N ARG A 323 -14.71 0.97 11.09
CA ARG A 323 -13.99 0.35 9.97
C ARG A 323 -12.54 0.83 9.91
N PHE A 324 -12.33 2.12 10.16
CA PHE A 324 -11.01 2.73 10.11
C PHE A 324 -10.16 2.29 11.31
N LYS A 325 -10.75 2.15 12.51
CA LYS A 325 -10.04 1.64 13.70
C LYS A 325 -9.68 0.16 13.60
N ALA A 326 -10.47 -0.64 12.88
CA ALA A 326 -10.28 -2.08 12.78
C ALA A 326 -9.08 -2.50 11.91
N ASP A 327 -8.64 -1.65 10.97
CA ASP A 327 -7.53 -1.93 10.05
C ASP A 327 -6.48 -0.81 10.08
N PRO A 328 -5.61 -0.80 11.11
CA PRO A 328 -4.56 0.22 11.26
C PRO A 328 -3.42 0.09 10.22
N GLU A 329 -3.34 -1.02 9.49
CA GLU A 329 -2.36 -1.18 8.40
C GLU A 329 -2.81 -0.47 7.12
N LYS A 330 -4.12 -0.34 6.90
CA LYS A 330 -4.70 0.40 5.78
C LYS A 330 -5.02 1.86 6.13
N TYR A 331 -5.52 2.12 7.34
CA TYR A 331 -5.98 3.44 7.73
C TYR A 331 -5.11 4.07 8.82
N SER A 332 -4.67 5.31 8.58
CA SER A 332 -4.11 6.17 9.61
C SER A 332 -5.21 7.01 10.21
N LEU A 333 -5.47 6.87 11.51
CA LEU A 333 -6.38 7.74 12.24
C LEU A 333 -5.56 8.59 13.19
N ASP A 334 -5.69 9.89 12.97
CA ASP A 334 -5.28 10.93 13.89
C ASP A 334 -6.52 11.59 14.48
N ASP A 335 -6.32 12.42 15.47
CA ASP A 335 -7.37 13.03 16.27
C ASP A 335 -8.43 13.79 15.46
N ARG A 336 -8.04 14.34 14.30
CA ARG A 336 -8.91 15.11 13.38
C ARG A 336 -8.73 14.75 11.92
N SER A 337 -8.02 13.66 11.61
CA SER A 337 -7.82 13.25 10.23
C SER A 337 -7.80 11.73 10.05
N ILE A 338 -8.34 11.29 8.92
CA ILE A 338 -8.30 9.89 8.49
C ILE A 338 -7.57 9.85 7.16
N GLY A 339 -6.58 9.00 7.04
CA GLY A 339 -5.85 8.75 5.80
C GLY A 339 -5.97 7.29 5.39
N CYS A 340 -5.99 7.03 4.09
CA CYS A 340 -5.91 5.69 3.53
C CYS A 340 -4.69 5.60 2.62
N ARG A 341 -3.55 5.10 3.14
CA ARG A 341 -2.27 4.91 2.42
C ARG A 341 -1.97 5.92 1.29
N ASN A 342 -2.21 7.20 1.52
CA ASN A 342 -2.11 8.32 0.55
C ASN A 342 -3.09 8.31 -0.65
N ALA A 343 -3.99 7.33 -0.77
CA ALA A 343 -5.04 7.31 -1.78
C ALA A 343 -6.06 8.44 -1.56
N TRP A 344 -6.47 8.66 -0.31
CA TRP A 344 -7.34 9.76 0.08
C TRP A 344 -7.13 10.16 1.54
N HIS A 345 -7.62 11.34 1.91
CA HIS A 345 -7.63 11.82 3.29
C HIS A 345 -8.93 12.57 3.59
N LEU A 346 -9.47 12.35 4.78
CA LEU A 346 -10.50 13.18 5.39
C LEU A 346 -9.84 14.05 6.47
N LYS A 347 -10.03 15.36 6.38
CA LYS A 347 -9.59 16.30 7.42
C LYS A 347 -10.80 16.90 8.11
N GLY A 348 -10.58 17.43 9.31
CA GLY A 348 -11.56 18.26 10.00
C GLY A 348 -12.71 17.49 10.65
N TYR A 349 -12.61 16.16 10.78
CA TYR A 349 -13.58 15.44 11.58
C TYR A 349 -13.28 15.61 13.08
N ASP A 350 -14.30 15.52 13.93
CA ASP A 350 -14.12 15.45 15.39
C ASP A 350 -15.34 14.81 16.05
N ILE A 351 -15.27 14.53 17.36
CA ILE A 351 -16.40 14.05 18.15
C ILE A 351 -16.88 15.16 19.09
N ASN A 352 -18.17 15.50 19.03
CA ASN A 352 -18.76 16.54 19.89
C ASN A 352 -19.14 16.01 21.29
N ASP A 353 -19.61 16.91 22.16
CA ASP A 353 -19.94 16.61 23.57
C ASP A 353 -21.08 15.60 23.73
N VAL A 354 -21.93 15.44 22.71
CA VAL A 354 -23.03 14.46 22.69
C VAL A 354 -22.64 13.13 22.02
N GLY A 355 -21.37 12.97 21.65
CA GLY A 355 -20.81 11.74 21.07
C GLY A 355 -21.09 11.54 19.58
N GLN A 356 -21.56 12.55 18.87
CA GLN A 356 -21.68 12.52 17.41
C GLN A 356 -20.33 12.85 16.76
N VAL A 357 -20.00 12.10 15.72
CA VAL A 357 -18.90 12.46 14.82
C VAL A 357 -19.42 13.53 13.88
N HIS A 358 -18.67 14.61 13.71
CA HIS A 358 -18.96 15.62 12.69
C HIS A 358 -17.81 15.73 11.70
N ALA A 359 -18.11 16.07 10.46
CA ALA A 359 -17.14 16.35 9.40
C ALA A 359 -17.71 17.38 8.42
N TYR A 360 -16.87 18.16 7.76
CA TYR A 360 -17.32 19.19 6.82
C TYR A 360 -17.73 18.60 5.48
N ILE A 361 -18.85 19.07 4.94
CA ILE A 361 -19.39 18.57 3.66
C ILE A 361 -18.41 18.75 2.49
N GLY A 362 -17.61 19.82 2.50
CA GLY A 362 -16.56 20.05 1.51
C GLY A 362 -15.40 19.05 1.60
N ASP A 363 -15.04 18.58 2.80
CA ASP A 363 -14.01 17.55 2.97
C ASP A 363 -14.56 16.16 2.59
N LEU A 364 -15.84 15.89 2.87
CA LEU A 364 -16.51 14.67 2.41
C LEU A 364 -16.58 14.59 0.88
N ALA A 365 -16.78 15.73 0.20
CA ALA A 365 -16.81 15.81 -1.26
C ALA A 365 -15.50 15.33 -1.92
N ARG A 366 -14.37 15.40 -1.21
CA ARG A 366 -13.06 14.99 -1.72
C ARG A 366 -12.81 13.49 -1.61
N LEU A 367 -13.65 12.77 -0.87
CA LEU A 367 -13.53 11.33 -0.72
C LEU A 367 -14.00 10.60 -1.97
N PRO A 368 -13.48 9.39 -2.27
CA PRO A 368 -14.06 8.52 -3.28
C PRO A 368 -15.55 8.24 -3.01
N ILE A 369 -16.36 8.05 -4.05
CA ILE A 369 -17.81 7.85 -3.90
C ILE A 369 -18.18 6.69 -2.96
N GLU A 370 -17.39 5.62 -2.94
CA GLU A 370 -17.59 4.48 -2.04
C GLU A 370 -17.44 4.90 -0.57
N GLU A 371 -16.46 5.74 -0.29
CA GLU A 371 -16.23 6.32 1.03
C GLU A 371 -17.37 7.29 1.37
N GLN A 372 -17.76 8.17 0.45
CA GLN A 372 -18.90 9.06 0.67
C GLN A 372 -20.19 8.29 1.01
N ARG A 373 -20.49 7.20 0.29
CA ARG A 373 -21.65 6.33 0.56
C ARG A 373 -21.53 5.61 1.89
N TYR A 374 -20.33 5.16 2.28
CA TYR A 374 -20.10 4.61 3.60
C TYR A 374 -20.45 5.64 4.68
N TRP A 375 -19.91 6.85 4.61
CA TRP A 375 -20.22 7.94 5.53
C TRP A 375 -21.73 8.27 5.53
N GLN A 376 -22.35 8.34 4.35
CA GLN A 376 -23.78 8.61 4.19
C GLN A 376 -24.66 7.60 4.96
N SER A 377 -24.27 6.33 5.03
CA SER A 377 -25.03 5.30 5.76
C SER A 377 -25.10 5.54 7.28
N PHE A 378 -24.17 6.32 7.84
CA PHE A 378 -24.12 6.71 9.25
C PHE A 378 -24.62 8.13 9.52
N ASN A 379 -24.99 8.87 8.49
CA ASN A 379 -25.38 10.27 8.59
C ASN A 379 -26.71 10.44 9.34
N GLU A 380 -26.74 11.37 10.29
CA GLU A 380 -27.90 11.70 11.11
C GLU A 380 -28.02 13.21 11.34
N TRP A 381 -29.18 13.65 11.82
CA TRP A 381 -29.41 15.06 12.17
C TRP A 381 -28.58 15.46 13.41
N PRO A 382 -28.18 16.74 13.51
CA PRO A 382 -27.43 17.22 14.66
C PRO A 382 -28.23 17.06 15.95
N LYS A 383 -27.60 16.48 16.97
CA LYS A 383 -28.08 16.44 18.36
C LYS A 383 -27.34 17.47 19.23
N GLY A 384 -26.31 18.11 18.69
CA GLY A 384 -25.49 19.14 19.31
C GLY A 384 -24.70 19.92 18.27
N THR A 385 -23.81 20.80 18.72
CA THR A 385 -22.91 21.57 17.84
C THR A 385 -21.69 20.74 17.45
N ILE A 386 -20.82 21.30 16.60
CA ILE A 386 -19.45 20.80 16.45
C ILE A 386 -18.70 20.88 17.79
N SER A 387 -17.62 20.11 17.92
CA SER A 387 -16.76 20.15 19.12
C SER A 387 -16.22 21.55 19.36
N LYS A 388 -15.97 21.89 20.64
CA LYS A 388 -15.38 23.17 21.02
C LYS A 388 -14.04 23.41 20.33
N ARG A 389 -13.15 22.41 20.37
CA ARG A 389 -11.88 22.38 19.63
C ARG A 389 -12.05 22.68 18.13
N ALA A 390 -13.03 22.07 17.47
CA ALA A 390 -13.27 22.33 16.05
C ALA A 390 -13.75 23.75 15.79
N TYR A 391 -14.60 24.29 16.67
CA TYR A 391 -15.05 25.67 16.57
C TYR A 391 -13.89 26.67 16.72
N GLU A 392 -13.03 26.50 17.73
CA GLU A 392 -11.86 27.36 17.96
C GLU A 392 -10.89 27.31 16.77
N ASN A 393 -10.46 26.10 16.39
CA ASN A 393 -9.44 25.93 15.35
C ASN A 393 -9.95 26.32 13.96
N ASP A 394 -11.13 25.83 13.57
CA ASP A 394 -11.54 25.86 12.17
C ASP A 394 -12.38 27.10 11.83
N ILE A 395 -13.04 27.68 12.83
CA ILE A 395 -13.95 28.82 12.64
C ILE A 395 -13.33 30.12 13.14
N LEU A 396 -12.75 30.13 14.34
CA LEU A 396 -12.11 31.33 14.90
C LEU A 396 -10.67 31.49 14.42
N GLY A 397 -10.01 30.40 13.98
CA GLY A 397 -8.60 30.41 13.61
C GLY A 397 -7.68 30.50 14.82
N GLU A 398 -8.16 30.07 15.99
CA GLU A 398 -7.44 30.13 17.27
C GLU A 398 -6.93 28.73 17.63
N PHE A 399 -5.78 28.63 18.30
CA PHE A 399 -5.33 27.34 18.84
C PHE A 399 -6.22 26.96 20.03
N SER A 400 -6.85 25.78 19.98
CA SER A 400 -7.58 25.27 21.13
C SER A 400 -6.64 25.05 22.31
N CYS A 401 -6.99 25.65 23.44
CA CYS A 401 -6.32 25.42 24.72
C CYS A 401 -7.01 24.32 25.54
N GLU A 402 -7.85 23.48 24.91
CA GLU A 402 -8.49 22.37 25.60
C GLU A 402 -7.45 21.35 26.04
N TYR A 403 -7.47 21.01 27.33
CA TYR A 403 -6.59 19.98 27.88
C TYR A 403 -7.00 18.60 27.37
N ASP A 404 -6.17 18.02 26.50
CA ASP A 404 -6.25 16.63 26.09
C ASP A 404 -5.19 15.78 26.82
N PRO A 405 -5.60 14.93 27.78
CA PRO A 405 -4.64 14.18 28.58
C PRO A 405 -3.93 13.06 27.82
N LEU A 406 -4.56 12.48 26.80
CA LEU A 406 -3.92 11.40 26.03
C LEU A 406 -2.84 11.97 25.13
N ASP A 407 -3.13 13.07 24.43
CA ASP A 407 -2.17 13.74 23.58
C ASP A 407 -1.01 14.31 24.37
N LEU A 408 -1.26 14.90 25.54
CA LEU A 408 -0.20 15.40 26.40
C LEU A 408 0.71 14.27 26.92
N LEU A 409 0.12 13.13 27.32
CA LEU A 409 0.89 11.94 27.68
C LEU A 409 1.74 11.44 26.51
N LYS A 410 1.16 11.39 25.30
CA LYS A 410 1.88 11.00 24.09
C LYS A 410 3.04 11.95 23.80
N TYR A 411 2.82 13.26 23.94
CA TYR A 411 3.86 14.27 23.80
C TYR A 411 5.01 14.05 24.79
N LYS A 412 4.71 13.84 26.08
CA LYS A 412 5.70 13.57 27.14
C LYS A 412 6.49 12.29 26.86
N ILE A 413 5.81 11.22 26.46
CA ILE A 413 6.46 9.95 26.08
C ILE A 413 7.34 10.15 24.84
N GLY A 414 6.91 10.94 23.86
CA GLY A 414 7.72 11.31 22.69
C GLY A 414 9.02 12.04 23.08
N ARG A 415 8.93 13.00 24.01
CA ARG A 415 10.11 13.68 24.57
C ARG A 415 11.02 12.72 25.32
N LEU A 416 10.45 11.82 26.11
CA LEU A 416 11.20 10.80 26.85
C LEU A 416 11.90 9.82 25.89
N ASN A 417 11.26 9.45 24.78
CA ASN A 417 11.83 8.59 23.75
C ASN A 417 13.01 9.24 23.00
N ALA A 418 13.05 10.57 22.90
CA ALA A 418 14.14 11.29 22.24
C ALA A 418 15.46 11.23 23.03
N VAL A 419 15.38 11.21 24.36
CA VAL A 419 16.53 11.04 25.26
C VAL A 419 16.15 10.01 26.35
N PRO A 420 16.13 8.71 26.01
CA PRO A 420 15.55 7.71 26.90
C PRO A 420 16.46 7.41 28.09
N PRO A 421 15.98 7.61 29.33
CA PRO A 421 16.71 7.18 30.51
C PRO A 421 16.73 5.66 30.61
N GLU A 422 17.70 5.08 31.32
CA GLU A 422 17.85 3.62 31.42
C GLU A 422 16.58 2.91 31.89
N TRP A 423 15.78 3.52 32.77
CA TRP A 423 14.55 2.95 33.31
C TRP A 423 13.35 3.00 32.36
N TRP A 424 13.49 3.64 31.19
CA TRP A 424 12.44 3.74 30.19
C TRP A 424 12.81 2.99 28.91
N GLN A 425 11.92 2.12 28.46
CA GLN A 425 12.03 1.51 27.14
C GLN A 425 11.24 2.35 26.13
N PRO A 426 11.91 2.95 25.13
CA PRO A 426 11.25 3.76 24.11
C PRO A 426 10.07 3.05 23.46
N ARG A 427 8.96 3.77 23.28
CA ARG A 427 7.79 3.27 22.57
C ARG A 427 7.89 3.68 21.09
N SER A 428 7.65 2.75 20.17
CA SER A 428 7.63 3.09 18.73
C SER A 428 6.41 3.96 18.39
N GLN A 429 6.48 4.69 17.28
CA GLN A 429 5.35 5.48 16.79
C GLN A 429 4.07 4.65 16.65
N SER A 430 4.19 3.39 16.20
CA SER A 430 3.04 2.46 16.12
C SER A 430 2.35 2.23 17.47
N HIS A 431 3.07 2.20 18.59
CA HIS A 431 2.44 2.09 19.92
C HIS A 431 1.68 3.38 20.27
N MET A 432 2.25 4.53 19.93
CA MET A 432 1.63 5.84 20.16
C MET A 432 0.35 5.99 19.33
N ASP A 433 0.39 5.57 18.07
CA ASP A 433 -0.73 5.65 17.13
C ASP A 433 -1.85 4.67 17.49
N ALA A 434 -1.51 3.55 18.14
CA ALA A 434 -2.48 2.53 18.56
C ALA A 434 -3.34 2.97 19.76
N ALA A 435 -2.80 3.76 20.69
CA ALA A 435 -3.53 4.24 21.86
C ALA A 435 -4.48 5.39 21.47
N ARG A 436 -5.79 5.16 21.47
CA ARG A 436 -6.80 6.16 21.06
C ARG A 436 -7.93 6.23 22.06
N TYR A 437 -8.73 7.28 21.96
CA TYR A 437 -10.01 7.29 22.67
C TYR A 437 -11.00 6.29 22.03
N PRO A 438 -11.84 5.60 22.84
CA PRO A 438 -12.99 4.88 22.32
C PRO A 438 -13.90 5.84 21.55
N ALA A 439 -14.23 5.51 20.31
CA ALA A 439 -15.16 6.25 19.47
C ALA A 439 -16.61 5.89 19.82
N THR A 440 -16.87 4.60 20.06
CA THR A 440 -18.19 4.10 20.48
C THR A 440 -18.19 3.71 21.96
N ASP A 441 -19.37 3.43 22.52
CA ASP A 441 -19.52 2.87 23.87
C ASP A 441 -19.39 1.33 23.89
N SER A 442 -18.67 0.76 22.92
CA SER A 442 -18.40 -0.68 22.83
C SER A 442 -17.39 -1.14 23.89
N THR A 443 -17.77 -2.18 24.64
CA THR A 443 -16.89 -2.82 25.64
C THR A 443 -15.60 -3.37 25.01
N LEU A 444 -15.70 -3.96 23.81
CA LEU A 444 -14.54 -4.54 23.13
C LEU A 444 -13.57 -3.45 22.67
N GLU A 445 -14.10 -2.35 22.12
CA GLU A 445 -13.29 -1.20 21.71
C GLU A 445 -12.59 -0.60 22.93
N TRP A 446 -13.33 -0.33 24.01
CA TRP A 446 -12.76 0.17 25.25
C TRP A 446 -11.65 -0.74 25.81
N ALA A 447 -11.84 -2.06 25.79
CA ALA A 447 -10.81 -3.02 26.21
C ALA A 447 -9.55 -2.97 25.33
N ASN A 448 -9.71 -2.78 24.01
CA ASN A 448 -8.58 -2.60 23.09
C ASN A 448 -7.81 -1.32 23.40
N GLU A 449 -8.52 -0.20 23.62
CA GLU A 449 -7.88 1.09 23.90
C GLU A 449 -7.16 1.09 25.24
N ILE A 450 -7.73 0.48 26.28
CA ILE A 450 -7.05 0.32 27.58
C ILE A 450 -5.76 -0.50 27.42
N MET A 451 -5.78 -1.55 26.60
CA MET A 451 -4.59 -2.37 26.34
C MET A 451 -3.51 -1.57 25.60
N ALA A 452 -3.87 -0.84 24.54
CA ALA A 452 -2.92 0.00 23.82
C ALA A 452 -2.35 1.10 24.72
N PHE A 453 -3.18 1.67 25.61
CA PHE A 453 -2.75 2.66 26.59
C PHE A 453 -1.79 2.08 27.66
N ASP A 454 -2.04 0.86 28.14
CA ASP A 454 -1.12 0.14 29.03
C ASP A 454 0.24 -0.11 28.36
N GLN A 455 0.24 -0.54 27.09
CA GLN A 455 1.45 -0.82 26.31
C GLN A 455 2.31 0.42 26.06
N VAL A 456 1.68 1.58 25.87
CA VAL A 456 2.40 2.84 25.63
C VAL A 456 2.91 3.45 26.93
N LEU A 457 2.14 3.37 28.03
CA LEU A 457 2.47 4.06 29.28
C LEU A 457 3.16 3.14 30.31
N VAL A 458 2.55 2.01 30.66
CA VAL A 458 2.97 1.16 31.79
C VAL A 458 4.09 0.21 31.38
N GLU A 459 3.98 -0.43 30.20
CA GLU A 459 5.02 -1.33 29.70
C GLU A 459 6.32 -0.61 29.29
N GLY A 460 6.33 0.73 29.34
CA GLY A 460 7.53 1.57 29.22
C GLY A 460 8.53 1.40 30.36
N PHE A 461 8.06 1.09 31.56
CA PHE A 461 8.91 1.03 32.76
C PHE A 461 9.75 -0.24 32.85
N GLN A 462 11.07 -0.11 32.79
CA GLN A 462 11.99 -1.24 32.90
C GLN A 462 12.31 -1.59 34.36
N LEU A 463 12.05 -2.85 34.73
CA LEU A 463 12.22 -3.32 36.10
C LEU A 463 13.67 -3.31 36.60
N LYS A 464 14.63 -3.79 35.80
CA LYS A 464 16.04 -3.92 36.25
C LYS A 464 16.67 -2.56 36.60
N PRO A 465 16.58 -1.52 35.76
CA PRO A 465 17.09 -0.19 36.09
C PRO A 465 16.35 0.46 37.26
N LEU A 466 15.02 0.30 37.35
CA LEU A 466 14.25 0.81 38.50
C LEU A 466 14.74 0.22 39.83
N ARG A 467 15.08 -1.08 39.87
CA ARG A 467 15.66 -1.70 41.08
C ARG A 467 16.99 -1.06 41.47
N LYS A 468 17.86 -0.75 40.51
CA LYS A 468 19.13 -0.05 40.77
C LYS A 468 18.90 1.35 41.34
N ILE A 469 17.90 2.07 40.84
CA ILE A 469 17.54 3.41 41.35
C ILE A 469 17.05 3.33 42.80
N LEU A 470 16.22 2.32 43.12
CA LEU A 470 15.77 2.10 44.49
C LEU A 470 16.92 1.74 45.44
N GLU A 471 17.84 0.87 44.99
CA GLU A 471 19.05 0.50 45.73
C GLU A 471 19.96 1.70 45.99
N ALA A 472 20.15 2.57 45.00
CA ALA A 472 20.90 3.82 45.15
C ALA A 472 20.26 4.79 46.17
N LYS A 473 18.94 4.69 46.38
CA LYS A 473 18.20 5.43 47.42
C LYS A 473 18.15 4.71 48.78
N GLY A 474 18.93 3.63 48.96
CA GLY A 474 19.11 2.95 50.25
C GLY A 474 18.04 1.91 50.59
N LYS A 475 17.19 1.51 49.63
CA LYS A 475 16.20 0.43 49.80
C LYS A 475 16.44 -0.71 48.82
N LYS A 476 16.21 -1.95 49.26
CA LYS A 476 16.32 -3.11 48.37
C LYS A 476 14.93 -3.56 47.90
N ALA A 477 14.78 -3.80 46.60
CA ALA A 477 13.55 -4.36 46.05
C ALA A 477 13.43 -5.86 46.36
N GLU A 478 12.23 -6.32 46.71
CA GLU A 478 11.95 -7.77 46.76
C GLU A 478 11.88 -8.36 45.34
N THR A 479 12.27 -9.62 45.21
CA THR A 479 12.33 -10.32 43.91
C THR A 479 10.96 -10.40 43.24
N SER A 480 9.88 -10.48 44.02
CA SER A 480 8.47 -10.56 43.57
C SER A 480 7.91 -9.24 43.04
N TRP A 481 8.55 -8.11 43.32
CA TRP A 481 8.01 -6.80 42.95
C TRP A 481 8.15 -6.50 41.46
N ALA A 482 7.03 -6.11 40.84
CA ALA A 482 6.94 -5.60 39.49
C ALA A 482 7.28 -4.10 39.39
N SER A 483 7.38 -3.57 38.17
CA SER A 483 7.86 -2.20 37.87
C SER A 483 7.07 -1.11 38.61
N LEU A 484 5.74 -1.18 38.63
CA LEU A 484 4.90 -0.20 39.32
C LEU A 484 5.09 -0.23 40.84
N ARG A 485 5.26 -1.41 41.45
CA ARG A 485 5.52 -1.53 42.89
C ARG A 485 6.88 -0.96 43.26
N VAL A 486 7.90 -1.23 42.45
CA VAL A 486 9.24 -0.63 42.63
C VAL A 486 9.17 0.89 42.49
N SER A 487 8.42 1.40 41.51
CA SER A 487 8.23 2.85 41.31
C SER A 487 7.57 3.53 42.51
N ALA A 488 6.57 2.88 43.14
CA ALA A 488 5.97 3.36 44.37
C ALA A 488 7.00 3.46 45.52
N GLU A 489 7.89 2.48 45.67
CA GLU A 489 8.92 2.52 46.71
C GLU A 489 10.01 3.56 46.43
N ILE A 490 10.27 3.87 45.16
CA ILE A 490 11.15 4.99 44.76
C ILE A 490 10.54 6.32 45.17
N LEU A 491 9.22 6.51 45.01
CA LEU A 491 8.52 7.71 45.50
C LEU A 491 8.65 7.86 47.01
N VAL A 492 8.45 6.76 47.77
CA VAL A 492 8.63 6.78 49.23
C VAL A 492 10.07 7.12 49.60
N ALA A 493 11.05 6.52 48.92
CA ALA A 493 12.47 6.84 49.12
C ALA A 493 12.85 8.26 48.67
N SER A 494 11.96 8.95 47.95
CA SER A 494 12.11 10.34 47.52
C SER A 494 11.33 11.34 48.38
N GLY A 495 10.79 10.88 49.53
CA GLY A 495 10.18 11.76 50.54
C GLY A 495 8.65 11.75 50.57
N GLN A 496 7.98 10.97 49.71
CA GLN A 496 6.52 10.77 49.79
C GLN A 496 6.16 9.80 50.92
N THR A 497 4.99 9.98 51.52
CA THR A 497 4.43 8.95 52.41
C THR A 497 4.02 7.71 51.61
N THR A 498 3.91 6.57 52.29
CA THR A 498 3.44 5.32 51.66
C THR A 498 2.07 5.48 51.01
N ASP A 499 1.18 6.26 51.60
CA ASP A 499 -0.17 6.46 51.10
C ASP A 499 -0.20 7.43 49.91
N GLU A 500 0.60 8.50 49.93
CA GLU A 500 0.80 9.38 48.76
C GLU A 500 1.40 8.62 47.57
N ALA A 501 2.43 7.81 47.80
CA ALA A 501 3.04 7.01 46.74
C ALA A 501 2.05 6.02 46.11
N LYS A 502 1.18 5.39 46.93
CA LYS A 502 0.09 4.55 46.43
C LYS A 502 -0.93 5.36 45.63
N ALA A 503 -1.32 6.54 46.10
CA ALA A 503 -2.26 7.40 45.39
C ALA A 503 -1.70 7.86 44.04
N ILE A 504 -0.42 8.22 43.98
CA ILE A 504 0.28 8.59 42.74
C ILE A 504 0.32 7.40 41.77
N LEU A 505 0.59 6.18 42.23
CA LEU A 505 0.69 5.01 41.33
C LEU A 505 -0.66 4.38 40.98
N TRP A 506 -1.73 4.75 41.68
CA TRP A 506 -3.04 4.14 41.52
C TRP A 506 -3.56 4.21 40.08
N PRO A 507 -3.49 5.34 39.35
CA PRO A 507 -4.00 5.41 37.97
C PRO A 507 -3.30 4.45 37.01
N LEU A 508 -1.96 4.38 37.04
CA LEU A 508 -1.19 3.44 36.19
C LEU A 508 -1.48 1.98 36.58
N SER A 509 -1.56 1.70 37.88
CA SER A 509 -1.93 0.37 38.39
C SER A 509 -3.35 -0.02 37.97
N ARG A 510 -4.25 0.97 37.88
CA ARG A 510 -5.64 0.77 37.47
C ARG A 510 -5.74 0.47 35.97
N VAL A 511 -5.00 1.19 35.12
CA VAL A 511 -4.87 0.86 33.68
C VAL A 511 -4.39 -0.58 33.51
N HIS A 512 -3.31 -0.95 34.18
CA HIS A 512 -2.73 -2.29 34.08
C HIS A 512 -3.68 -3.39 34.60
N ALA A 513 -4.38 -3.13 35.69
CA ALA A 513 -5.40 -4.04 36.22
C ALA A 513 -6.57 -4.22 35.24
N LEU A 514 -7.09 -3.12 34.67
CA LEU A 514 -8.15 -3.17 33.67
C LEU A 514 -7.71 -3.93 32.41
N ARG A 515 -6.48 -3.72 31.93
CA ARG A 515 -5.91 -4.50 30.81
C ARG A 515 -5.96 -6.00 31.10
N ASN A 516 -5.57 -6.43 32.29
CA ASN A 516 -5.65 -7.83 32.70
C ASN A 516 -7.11 -8.31 32.82
N ILE A 517 -7.99 -7.55 33.46
CA ILE A 517 -9.40 -7.92 33.65
C ILE A 517 -10.18 -7.96 32.33
N LEU A 518 -9.88 -7.10 31.35
CA LEU A 518 -10.67 -7.03 30.12
C LEU A 518 -10.20 -8.02 29.06
N LYS A 519 -8.89 -8.26 28.96
CA LYS A 519 -8.29 -9.09 27.91
C LYS A 519 -7.84 -10.49 28.35
N ALA A 520 -7.61 -10.74 29.64
CA ALA A 520 -7.29 -12.09 30.10
C ALA A 520 -8.54 -12.99 30.18
N HIS A 521 -8.33 -14.27 30.51
CA HIS A 521 -9.37 -15.26 30.84
C HIS A 521 -10.08 -15.00 32.17
N SER A 522 -10.15 -13.74 32.61
CA SER A 522 -10.99 -13.28 33.72
C SER A 522 -12.46 -13.62 33.45
N SER A 523 -13.23 -13.77 34.54
CA SER A 523 -14.62 -14.17 34.44
C SER A 523 -15.45 -13.08 33.73
N VAL A 524 -16.51 -13.49 33.06
CA VAL A 524 -17.46 -12.56 32.41
C VAL A 524 -18.04 -11.59 33.47
N GLU A 525 -18.27 -12.07 34.68
CA GLU A 525 -18.81 -11.29 35.79
C GLU A 525 -17.89 -10.13 36.21
N GLU A 526 -16.57 -10.34 36.24
CA GLU A 526 -15.59 -9.29 36.55
C GLU A 526 -15.58 -8.22 35.46
N LYS A 527 -15.62 -8.62 34.19
CA LYS A 527 -15.67 -7.68 33.06
C LYS A 527 -16.95 -6.83 33.11
N ASP A 528 -18.10 -7.46 33.32
CA ASP A 528 -19.39 -6.78 33.40
C ASP A 528 -19.50 -5.85 34.60
N LYS A 529 -18.82 -6.18 35.71
CA LYS A 529 -18.72 -5.29 36.87
C LYS A 529 -17.95 -4.02 36.52
N GLU A 530 -16.80 -4.16 35.88
CA GLU A 530 -15.96 -3.01 35.51
C GLU A 530 -16.65 -2.09 34.50
N VAL A 531 -17.31 -2.67 33.49
CA VAL A 531 -18.10 -1.92 32.51
C VAL A 531 -19.23 -1.13 33.18
N ARG A 532 -19.99 -1.78 34.08
CA ARG A 532 -21.06 -1.12 34.82
C ARG A 532 -20.54 0.02 35.68
N GLN A 533 -19.41 -0.19 36.36
CA GLN A 533 -18.80 0.85 37.19
C GLN A 533 -18.33 2.05 36.36
N ALA A 534 -17.67 1.81 35.23
CA ALA A 534 -17.22 2.86 34.33
C ALA A 534 -18.39 3.70 33.81
N ARG A 535 -19.46 3.05 33.34
CA ARG A 535 -20.68 3.73 32.88
C ARG A 535 -21.42 4.48 34.00
N ALA A 536 -21.54 3.88 35.18
CA ALA A 536 -22.23 4.51 36.30
C ALA A 536 -21.50 5.79 36.79
N ALA A 537 -20.16 5.77 36.79
CA ALA A 537 -19.37 6.89 37.27
C ALA A 537 -19.15 8.00 36.23
N HIS A 538 -19.08 7.65 34.93
CA HIS A 538 -18.67 8.58 33.88
C HIS A 538 -19.67 8.72 32.71
N GLY A 539 -20.78 7.98 32.74
CA GLY A 539 -21.79 7.94 31.66
C GLY A 539 -21.37 7.09 30.46
N THR A 540 -20.15 7.28 29.96
CA THR A 540 -19.61 6.54 28.80
C THR A 540 -18.21 5.97 29.07
N LEU A 541 -17.85 4.92 28.34
CA LEU A 541 -16.52 4.32 28.39
C LEU A 541 -15.43 5.27 27.85
N ARG A 542 -15.77 6.13 26.89
CA ARG A 542 -14.89 7.21 26.41
C ARG A 542 -14.59 8.22 27.52
N ALA A 543 -15.61 8.67 28.25
CA ALA A 543 -15.44 9.60 29.36
C ALA A 543 -14.61 8.99 30.50
N HIS A 544 -14.86 7.71 30.84
CA HIS A 544 -14.02 6.98 31.79
C HIS A 544 -12.56 6.90 31.32
N PHE A 545 -12.32 6.61 30.04
CA PHE A 545 -10.97 6.58 29.50
C PHE A 545 -10.29 7.96 29.58
N LYS A 546 -10.97 9.05 29.22
CA LYS A 546 -10.42 10.43 29.31
C LYS A 546 -10.09 10.82 30.75
N ASP A 547 -10.95 10.50 31.71
CA ASP A 547 -10.66 10.71 33.14
C ASP A 547 -9.45 9.89 33.62
N LEU A 548 -9.38 8.61 33.24
CA LEU A 548 -8.26 7.75 33.61
C LEU A 548 -6.94 8.24 32.99
N ALA A 549 -6.95 8.65 31.73
CA ALA A 549 -5.79 9.26 31.06
C ALA A 549 -5.34 10.54 31.79
N GLY A 550 -6.27 11.42 32.18
CA GLY A 550 -5.92 12.65 32.93
C GLY A 550 -5.37 12.39 34.32
N LYS A 551 -5.82 11.33 34.99
CA LYS A 551 -5.21 10.88 36.25
C LYS A 551 -3.81 10.30 36.02
N CYS A 552 -3.65 9.51 34.96
CA CYS A 552 -2.36 8.97 34.55
C CYS A 552 -1.34 10.06 34.19
N ASP A 553 -1.76 11.12 33.51
CA ASP A 553 -0.92 12.28 33.16
C ASP A 553 -0.30 12.93 34.40
N LYS A 554 -1.14 13.28 35.38
CA LYS A 554 -0.70 13.86 36.67
C LYS A 554 0.21 12.91 37.44
N SER A 555 -0.13 11.62 37.45
CA SER A 555 0.70 10.59 38.07
C SER A 555 2.05 10.43 37.39
N PHE A 556 2.07 10.51 36.07
CA PHE A 556 3.28 10.37 35.27
C PHE A 556 4.25 11.51 35.57
N ASP A 557 3.77 12.76 35.68
CA ASP A 557 4.60 13.90 36.06
C ASP A 557 5.28 13.70 37.43
N ALA A 558 4.53 13.25 38.43
CA ALA A 558 5.09 12.96 39.75
C ALA A 558 6.14 11.84 39.71
N ILE A 559 5.93 10.81 38.89
CA ILE A 559 6.88 9.71 38.69
C ILE A 559 8.14 10.20 37.97
N LEU A 560 8.01 10.99 36.91
CA LEU A 560 9.13 11.56 36.15
C LEU A 560 10.04 12.41 37.03
N LEU A 561 9.45 13.25 37.89
CA LEU A 561 10.19 14.05 38.86
C LEU A 561 10.97 13.17 39.85
N ALA A 562 10.35 12.13 40.40
CA ALA A 562 11.00 11.23 41.35
C ALA A 562 12.12 10.37 40.73
N LEU A 563 12.01 10.08 39.42
CA LEU A 563 13.00 9.36 38.63
C LEU A 563 14.07 10.27 37.99
N GLY A 564 13.99 11.58 38.21
CA GLY A 564 14.99 12.55 37.77
C GLY A 564 14.92 12.91 36.27
N ALA A 565 13.79 12.66 35.59
CA ALA A 565 13.59 13.07 34.20
C ALA A 565 13.19 14.56 34.03
N GLY A 566 12.87 15.25 35.13
CA GLY A 566 12.43 16.64 35.11
C GLY A 566 10.99 16.82 34.62
N ASP A 567 10.61 18.06 34.35
CA ASP A 567 9.29 18.41 33.81
C ASP A 567 9.31 18.33 32.27
N LEU A 568 8.40 17.51 31.72
CA LEU A 568 8.25 17.31 30.28
C LEU A 568 7.01 18.00 29.71
N ASN A 569 6.31 18.82 30.49
CA ASN A 569 5.24 19.68 29.98
C ASN A 569 5.78 20.67 28.92
N PRO A 570 4.94 21.04 27.93
CA PRO A 570 5.31 21.95 26.83
C PRO A 570 5.54 23.40 27.26
#